data_AF-A0A6L8T637-F1
#
_entry.id   AF-A0A6L8T637-F1
#
_cell.length_a   1.000
_cell.length_b   1.000
_cell.length_c   1.000
_cell.angle_alpha   90.00
_cell.angle_beta   90.00
_cell.angle_gamma   90.00
#
_symmetry.space_group_name_H-M   'P 1'
#
loop_
_entity.id
_entity.type
_entity.pdbx_description
1 polymer ?
#
loop_
_entity_poly.entity_id
_entity_poly.type
_entity_poly.pdbx_seq_one_letter_code
_entity_poly.pdbx_strand_id
1 'polypeptide(L)'
;MINNLMYIELKTGYSDDGPAWIGYVKTSKSKKTIYFNDHAFQKNIGNYANYIDIENGDKYWISGLKKEESNRHWAGHGKIMIDRRAVNEYLFLIGEKELPLNLFEVVDIEDRFPVKRVKELLNEKK
;
A
#
# COMPACT_ATOMS: atom_id res chain seq x y z
N MET A 1 -1.33 17.87 2.24
CA MET A 1 -1.45 16.45 1.89
C MET A 1 -0.02 15.94 1.84
N ILE A 2 0.25 14.80 2.47
CA ILE A 2 1.60 14.26 2.55
C ILE A 2 1.65 13.05 1.63
N ASN A 3 2.64 13.03 0.74
CA ASN A 3 2.98 11.88 -0.07
C ASN A 3 4.01 11.08 0.72
N ASN A 4 3.70 9.83 1.02
CA ASN A 4 4.60 8.91 1.70
C ASN A 4 4.80 7.69 0.82
N LEU A 5 6.02 7.18 0.77
CA LEU A 5 6.27 5.86 0.19
C LEU A 5 5.88 4.80 1.22
N MET A 6 5.00 3.87 0.86
CA MET A 6 4.48 2.86 1.78
C MET A 6 4.42 1.47 1.13
N TYR A 7 4.37 0.46 1.99
CA TYR A 7 4.02 -0.91 1.61
C TYR A 7 2.51 -1.12 1.80
N ILE A 8 1.88 -1.76 0.82
CA ILE A 8 0.44 -2.05 0.76
C ILE A 8 0.28 -3.51 0.34
N GLU A 9 -0.49 -4.31 1.06
CA GLU A 9 -0.77 -5.71 0.73
C GLU A 9 -2.26 -6.00 0.89
N LEU A 10 -2.87 -6.57 -0.15
CA LEU A 10 -4.24 -7.08 -0.06
C LEU A 10 -4.24 -8.35 0.78
N LYS A 11 -5.03 -8.37 1.84
CA LYS A 11 -5.18 -9.55 2.70
C LYS A 11 -6.38 -10.38 2.27
N THR A 12 -7.55 -9.76 2.06
CA THR A 12 -8.80 -10.49 1.74
C THR A 12 -8.60 -11.54 0.64
N GLY A 13 -8.95 -12.79 0.95
CA GLY A 13 -8.85 -13.90 -0.01
C GLY A 13 -7.46 -14.54 -0.09
N TYR A 14 -6.48 -14.05 0.67
CA TYR A 14 -5.10 -14.51 0.64
C TYR A 14 -4.56 -14.83 2.04
N SER A 15 -3.76 -15.89 2.14
CA SER A 15 -3.10 -16.30 3.38
C SER A 15 -1.67 -15.77 3.43
N ASP A 16 -1.50 -14.44 3.40
CA ASP A 16 -0.22 -13.71 3.32
C ASP A 16 0.47 -13.68 1.95
N ASP A 17 -0.16 -14.27 0.93
CA ASP A 17 0.32 -14.32 -0.46
C ASP A 17 -0.38 -13.31 -1.37
N GLY A 18 -1.02 -12.29 -0.80
CA GLY A 18 -1.81 -11.35 -1.57
C GLY A 18 -0.96 -10.45 -2.46
N PRO A 19 -1.55 -9.84 -3.50
CA PRO A 19 -0.90 -8.78 -4.25
C PRO A 19 -0.37 -7.69 -3.32
N ALA A 20 0.88 -7.29 -3.52
CA ALA A 20 1.53 -6.29 -2.68
C ALA A 20 2.30 -5.26 -3.51
N TRP A 21 2.34 -4.04 -2.97
CA TRP A 21 2.92 -2.88 -3.63
C TRP A 21 3.83 -2.10 -2.70
N ILE A 22 4.85 -1.48 -3.31
CA ILE A 22 5.56 -0.34 -2.75
C ILE A 22 5.28 0.86 -3.65
N GLY A 23 4.60 1.87 -3.12
CA GLY A 23 4.19 3.01 -3.92
C GLY A 23 3.84 4.24 -3.09
N TYR A 24 3.77 5.38 -3.77
CA TYR A 24 3.45 6.65 -3.15
C TYR A 24 1.96 6.71 -2.81
N VAL A 25 1.66 6.94 -1.54
CA VAL A 25 0.30 7.10 -1.06
C VAL A 25 0.02 8.56 -0.73
N LYS A 26 -1.23 8.96 -0.92
CA LYS A 26 -1.73 10.26 -0.49
C LYS A 26 -2.52 10.10 0.80
N THR A 27 -2.29 11.00 1.76
CA THR A 27 -3.05 11.00 3.02
C THR A 27 -4.02 12.19 3.10
N SER A 28 -5.20 11.97 3.67
CA SER A 28 -6.13 13.05 3.99
C SER A 28 -5.53 14.05 4.98
N LYS A 29 -6.07 15.27 5.07
CA LYS A 29 -5.56 16.30 6.00
C LYS A 29 -5.53 15.81 7.45
N SER A 30 -6.50 15.00 7.86
CA SER A 30 -6.60 14.40 9.19
C SER A 30 -5.77 13.12 9.36
N LYS A 31 -5.10 12.64 8.29
CA LYS A 31 -4.38 11.36 8.21
C LYS A 31 -5.25 10.12 8.49
N LYS A 32 -6.58 10.27 8.51
CA LYS A 32 -7.53 9.16 8.73
C LYS A 32 -7.79 8.30 7.50
N THR A 33 -7.41 8.78 6.32
CA THR A 33 -7.63 8.09 5.05
C THR A 33 -6.35 8.08 4.23
N ILE A 34 -6.00 6.91 3.73
CA ILE A 34 -4.92 6.71 2.76
C ILE A 34 -5.56 6.49 1.40
N TYR A 35 -5.02 7.10 0.34
CA TYR A 35 -5.42 6.89 -1.04
C TYR A 35 -4.24 6.33 -1.82
N PHE A 36 -4.49 5.28 -2.59
CA PHE A 36 -3.48 4.63 -3.43
C PHE A 36 -4.18 3.86 -4.53
N ASN A 37 -3.70 3.99 -5.77
CA ASN A 37 -4.12 3.18 -6.92
C ASN A 37 -5.65 3.10 -7.15
N ASP A 38 -6.34 4.24 -7.16
CA ASP A 38 -7.81 4.37 -7.23
C ASP A 38 -8.60 3.80 -6.03
N HIS A 39 -7.93 3.44 -4.94
CA HIS A 39 -8.54 2.98 -3.69
C HIS A 39 -8.42 3.99 -2.55
N ALA A 40 -9.26 3.82 -1.53
CA ALA A 40 -9.19 4.60 -0.31
C ALA A 40 -9.43 3.75 0.94
N PHE A 41 -8.54 3.91 1.91
CA PHE A 41 -8.43 3.02 3.06
C PHE A 41 -8.63 3.78 4.37
N GLN A 42 -9.35 3.15 5.30
CA GLN A 42 -9.46 3.60 6.69
C GLN A 42 -8.84 2.59 7.64
N LYS A 43 -8.36 3.07 8.79
CA LYS A 43 -7.82 2.18 9.82
C LYS A 43 -8.87 1.16 10.24
N ASN A 44 -8.43 -0.09 10.32
CA ASN A 44 -9.17 -1.21 10.86
C ASN A 44 -8.42 -1.77 12.08
N ILE A 45 -9.15 -2.17 13.12
CA ILE A 45 -8.55 -2.83 14.29
C ILE A 45 -8.60 -4.34 14.03
N GLY A 46 -7.43 -4.95 13.86
CA GLY A 46 -7.33 -6.40 13.66
C GLY A 46 -5.88 -6.86 13.54
N ASN A 47 -5.65 -8.15 13.85
CA ASN A 47 -4.32 -8.76 13.77
C ASN A 47 -3.93 -9.16 12.34
N TYR A 48 -4.92 -9.46 11.51
CA TYR A 48 -4.72 -9.91 10.12
C TYR A 48 -4.54 -8.76 9.13
N ALA A 49 -5.17 -7.62 9.40
CA ALA A 49 -5.16 -6.44 8.54
C ALA A 49 -5.41 -5.18 9.37
N ASN A 50 -4.71 -4.10 9.05
CA ASN A 50 -4.78 -2.83 9.78
C ASN A 50 -5.51 -1.72 9.01
N TYR A 51 -5.95 -1.99 7.78
CA TYR A 51 -6.81 -1.12 6.98
C TYR A 51 -7.94 -1.89 6.29
N ILE A 52 -8.99 -1.17 5.94
CA ILE A 52 -10.09 -1.64 5.10
C ILE A 52 -10.35 -0.63 3.98
N ASP A 53 -10.60 -1.10 2.77
CA ASP A 53 -11.07 -0.28 1.66
C ASP A 53 -12.52 0.18 1.91
N ILE A 54 -12.76 1.47 1.72
CA ILE A 54 -14.05 2.12 2.04
C ILE A 54 -15.17 1.67 1.10
N GLU A 55 -14.84 1.35 -0.14
CA GLU A 55 -15.78 1.09 -1.23
C GLU A 55 -16.17 -0.39 -1.27
N ASN A 56 -15.20 -1.30 -1.21
CA ASN A 56 -15.45 -2.73 -1.39
C ASN A 56 -15.32 -3.57 -0.10
N GLY A 57 -14.78 -3.02 0.99
CA GLY A 57 -14.61 -3.72 2.26
C GLY A 57 -13.42 -4.69 2.33
N ASP A 58 -12.57 -4.71 1.31
CA ASP A 58 -11.36 -5.52 1.31
C ASP A 58 -10.38 -5.05 2.38
N LYS A 59 -9.72 -6.01 3.01
CA LYS A 59 -8.81 -5.81 4.12
C LYS A 59 -7.38 -5.75 3.60
N TYR A 60 -6.63 -4.78 4.09
CA TYR A 60 -5.26 -4.52 3.68
C TYR A 60 -4.31 -4.43 4.87
N TRP A 61 -3.06 -4.81 4.63
CA TRP A 61 -1.94 -4.44 5.47
C TRP A 61 -1.20 -3.26 4.84
N ILE A 62 -1.15 -2.13 5.54
CA ILE A 62 -0.45 -0.92 5.08
C ILE A 62 0.53 -0.48 6.15
N SER A 63 1.80 -0.31 5.78
CA SER A 63 2.85 0.14 6.70
C SER A 63 3.88 1.02 5.99
N GLY A 64 4.75 1.66 6.77
CA GLY A 64 5.98 2.23 6.22
C GLY A 64 6.89 1.14 5.65
N LEU A 65 7.92 1.57 4.93
CA LEU A 65 8.95 0.70 4.41
C LEU A 65 9.88 0.19 5.52
N LYS A 66 10.37 -1.04 5.39
CA LYS A 66 11.35 -1.63 6.30
C LYS A 66 12.72 -1.68 5.62
N LYS A 67 13.78 -1.68 6.44
CA LYS A 67 15.17 -1.62 5.97
C LYS A 67 15.72 -2.95 5.43
N GLU A 68 15.17 -4.10 5.86
CA GLU A 68 15.76 -5.43 5.59
C GLU A 68 14.90 -6.28 4.65
N GLU A 69 14.29 -5.67 3.62
CA GLU A 69 13.37 -6.33 2.66
C GLU A 69 12.18 -7.10 3.28
N SER A 70 11.97 -7.01 4.59
CA SER A 70 11.03 -7.79 5.38
C SER A 70 9.60 -7.22 5.40
N ASN A 71 9.24 -6.50 4.34
CA ASN A 71 7.94 -5.84 4.23
C ASN A 71 6.79 -6.85 4.15
N ARG A 72 6.93 -7.91 3.34
CA ARG A 72 5.99 -9.03 3.31
C ARG A 72 6.17 -9.92 4.55
N HIS A 73 5.10 -10.59 4.96
CA HIS A 73 5.15 -11.58 6.03
C HIS A 73 6.13 -12.72 5.69
N TRP A 74 6.79 -13.31 6.70
CA TRP A 74 7.85 -14.32 6.48
C TRP A 74 7.36 -15.60 5.80
N ALA A 75 6.07 -15.93 5.95
CA ALA A 75 5.42 -17.05 5.28
C ALA A 75 4.70 -16.64 3.99
N GLY A 76 4.78 -15.36 3.61
CA GLY A 76 4.15 -14.82 2.41
C GLY A 76 5.06 -14.97 1.19
N HIS A 77 4.44 -15.19 0.04
CA HIS A 77 5.08 -15.43 -1.24
C HIS A 77 4.63 -14.41 -2.28
N GLY A 78 5.24 -14.48 -3.47
CA GLY A 78 4.92 -13.62 -4.61
C GLY A 78 5.71 -12.32 -4.61
N LYS A 79 5.80 -11.73 -5.81
CA LYS A 79 6.55 -10.49 -6.00
C LYS A 79 5.83 -9.31 -5.40
N ILE A 80 6.61 -8.31 -4.98
CA ILE A 80 6.13 -6.99 -4.60
C ILE A 80 6.28 -6.07 -5.82
N MET A 81 5.17 -5.49 -6.25
CA MET A 81 5.15 -4.51 -7.32
C MET A 81 5.65 -3.17 -6.79
N ILE A 82 6.81 -2.72 -7.23
CA ILE A 82 7.39 -1.44 -6.82
C ILE A 82 7.19 -0.41 -7.93
N ASP A 83 6.70 0.77 -7.55
CA ASP A 83 6.62 1.93 -8.45
C ASP A 83 8.03 2.25 -8.97
N ARG A 84 8.19 2.35 -10.29
CA ARG A 84 9.45 2.73 -10.94
C ARG A 84 10.07 3.98 -10.34
N ARG A 85 9.25 4.95 -9.92
CA ARG A 85 9.69 6.20 -9.28
C ARG A 85 10.31 5.98 -7.90
N ALA A 86 9.91 4.92 -7.21
CA ALA A 86 10.32 4.60 -5.85
C ALA A 86 11.60 3.74 -5.77
N VAL A 87 12.05 3.16 -6.88
CA VAL A 87 13.17 2.20 -6.92
C VAL A 87 14.42 2.76 -6.23
N ASN A 88 14.86 3.97 -6.60
CA ASN A 88 16.08 4.57 -6.04
C ASN A 88 15.93 4.88 -4.54
N GLU A 89 14.76 5.38 -4.12
CA GLU A 89 14.49 5.69 -2.71
C GLU A 89 14.46 4.41 -1.86
N TYR A 90 13.87 3.34 -2.39
CA TYR A 90 13.81 2.04 -1.71
C TYR A 90 15.20 1.41 -1.61
N LEU A 91 15.98 1.38 -2.70
CA LEU A 91 17.37 0.90 -2.71
C LEU A 91 18.24 1.62 -1.67
N PHE A 92 18.13 2.95 -1.63
CA PHE A 92 18.84 3.74 -0.62
C PHE A 92 18.42 3.39 0.81
N LEU A 93 17.13 3.12 1.04
CA LEU A 93 16.62 2.73 2.36
C LEU A 93 17.16 1.38 2.83
N ILE A 94 17.25 0.40 1.92
CA ILE A 94 17.71 -0.96 2.24
C ILE A 94 19.23 -1.12 2.14
N GLY A 95 19.93 -0.14 1.56
CA GLY A 95 21.39 -0.16 1.39
C GLY A 95 21.87 -1.03 0.22
N GLU A 96 20.97 -1.41 -0.68
CA GLU A 96 21.26 -2.27 -1.83
C GLU A 96 21.54 -1.44 -3.09
N LYS A 97 22.30 -2.03 -4.02
CA LYS A 97 22.65 -1.40 -5.30
C LYS A 97 21.63 -1.67 -6.39
N GLU A 98 20.99 -2.84 -6.34
CA GLU A 98 20.07 -3.33 -7.36
C GLU A 98 18.91 -4.06 -6.70
N LEU A 99 17.72 -3.99 -7.31
CA LEU A 99 16.54 -4.65 -6.79
C LEU A 99 16.61 -6.16 -7.04
N PRO A 100 16.38 -7.02 -6.03
CA PRO A 100 16.25 -8.45 -6.25
C PRO A 100 15.02 -8.77 -7.11
N LEU A 101 15.22 -9.02 -8.41
CA LEU A 101 14.14 -9.24 -9.39
C LEU A 101 13.30 -10.50 -9.12
N ASN A 102 13.78 -11.40 -8.25
CA ASN A 102 13.02 -12.54 -7.75
C ASN A 102 11.95 -12.11 -6.73
N LEU A 103 12.17 -11.01 -6.00
CA LEU A 103 11.25 -10.47 -4.98
C LEU A 103 10.42 -9.30 -5.51
N PHE A 104 10.95 -8.55 -6.48
CA PHE A 104 10.33 -7.32 -6.95
C PHE A 104 9.98 -7.35 -8.44
N GLU A 105 8.91 -6.67 -8.78
CA GLU A 105 8.54 -6.34 -10.15
C GLU A 105 8.37 -4.82 -10.26
N VAL A 106 9.11 -4.20 -11.18
CA VAL A 106 9.04 -2.75 -11.38
C VAL A 106 7.85 -2.42 -12.29
N VAL A 107 6.93 -1.58 -11.80
CA VAL A 107 5.72 -1.19 -12.51
C VAL A 107 5.53 0.32 -12.52
N ASP A 108 4.76 0.82 -13.48
CA ASP A 108 4.35 2.23 -13.51
C ASP A 108 3.01 2.37 -12.78
N ILE A 109 3.00 3.06 -11.64
CA ILE A 109 1.80 3.28 -10.83
C ILE A 109 1.33 4.73 -11.02
N GLU A 110 0.14 4.90 -11.56
CA GLU A 110 -0.46 6.22 -11.73
C GLU A 110 -1.02 6.76 -10.41
N ASP A 111 -0.84 8.06 -10.16
CA ASP A 111 -1.37 8.75 -8.99
C ASP A 111 -2.88 9.01 -9.09
N ARG A 112 -3.66 7.92 -9.08
CA ARG A 112 -5.13 7.95 -9.06
C ARG A 112 -5.64 7.93 -7.63
N PHE A 113 -6.25 9.04 -7.21
CA PHE A 113 -6.76 9.18 -5.85
C PHE A 113 -8.26 9.58 -5.87
N PRO A 114 -9.18 8.70 -5.44
CA PRO A 114 -10.63 8.89 -5.58
C PRO A 114 -11.21 9.84 -4.51
N VAL A 115 -10.53 10.96 -4.23
CA VAL A 115 -10.83 11.84 -3.09
C VAL A 115 -12.24 12.41 -3.15
N LYS A 116 -12.72 12.80 -4.35
CA LYS A 116 -14.08 13.34 -4.52
C LYS A 116 -15.12 12.24 -4.30
N ARG A 117 -15.00 11.13 -5.04
CA ARG A 117 -15.88 9.94 -4.97
C ARG A 117 -16.04 9.43 -3.53
N VAL A 118 -14.93 9.25 -2.82
CA VAL A 118 -14.93 8.74 -1.44
C VAL A 118 -15.53 9.73 -0.43
N LYS A 119 -15.36 11.04 -0.64
CA LYS A 119 -16.00 12.04 0.22
C LYS A 119 -17.51 12.04 0.07
N GLU A 120 -18.02 11.88 -1.15
CA GLU A 120 -19.46 11.79 -1.43
C GLU A 120 -20.04 10.54 -0.74
N LEU A 121 -19.42 9.38 -0.94
CA LEU A 121 -19.83 8.12 -0.29
C LEU A 121 -19.85 8.20 1.25
N LEU A 122 -18.85 8.84 1.87
CA LEU A 122 -18.80 8.98 3.33
C LEU A 122 -19.81 10.00 3.89
N ASN A 123 -20.27 10.94 3.07
CA ASN A 123 -21.32 11.88 3.47
C ASN A 123 -22.72 11.29 3.31
N GLU A 124 -22.95 10.42 2.33
CA GLU A 124 -24.21 9.68 2.16
C GLU A 124 -24.45 8.65 3.27
N LYS A 125 -23.39 8.11 3.87
CA LYS A 125 -23.46 7.17 4.99
C LYS A 125 -23.76 7.82 6.35
N LYS A 126 -23.91 9.15 6.42
CA LYS A 126 -24.24 9.90 7.65
C LYS A 126 -25.73 10.19 7.74
#